data_AF-A0AAW9I968-F1
#
_entry.id   AF-A0AAW9I968-F1
#
_cell.length_a   1.000
_cell.length_b   1.000
_cell.length_c   1.000
_cell.angle_alpha   90.00
_cell.angle_beta   90.00
_cell.angle_gamma   90.00
#
_symmetry.space_group_name_H-M   'P 1'
#
loop_
_entity.id
_entity.type
_entity.pdbx_description
1 polymer ?
#
loop_
_entity_poly.entity_id
_entity_poly.type
_entity_poly.pdbx_seq_one_letter_code
_entity_poly.pdbx_strand_id
1 'polypeptide(L)'
;GIVSAQSTAVLRDYLERTINQGQPIGAFMGKERRVGGKTGTAQKVDPVLGGYSSDKYIASVVALYPVENPQVTIFIKVEDPRAGQYYGGPVTTPLLKSLLGEMFTYMDSQVYAERYLEKSKVVVPEIRGKSADEAKKILEDINLNIKIEGNSSKVINME
;
A
#
# COMPACT_ATOMS: atom_id res chain seq x y z
N GLY A 1 9.10 -7.93 -17.42
CA GLY A 1 7.93 -8.44 -16.69
C GLY A 1 7.19 -9.43 -17.57
N ILE A 2 6.34 -10.29 -16.98
CA ILE A 2 5.54 -11.30 -17.72
C ILE A 2 4.56 -10.62 -18.70
N VAL A 3 4.07 -9.42 -18.34
CA VAL A 3 3.18 -8.58 -19.15
C VAL A 3 3.78 -7.17 -19.27
N SER A 4 3.50 -6.48 -20.37
CA SER A 4 3.99 -5.11 -20.59
C SER A 4 3.43 -4.12 -19.56
N ALA A 5 4.15 -3.02 -19.32
CA ALA A 5 3.69 -1.97 -18.41
C ALA A 5 2.38 -1.31 -18.91
N GLN A 6 2.27 -1.11 -20.23
CA GLN A 6 1.08 -0.55 -20.86
C GLN A 6 -0.14 -1.48 -20.70
N SER A 7 0.02 -2.77 -20.98
CA SER A 7 -1.07 -3.75 -20.80
C SER A 7 -1.48 -3.86 -19.33
N THR A 8 -0.53 -3.83 -18.40
CA THR A 8 -0.82 -3.83 -16.96
C THR A 8 -1.55 -2.57 -16.51
N ALA A 9 -1.25 -1.40 -17.09
CA ALA A 9 -1.99 -0.17 -16.81
C ALA A 9 -3.45 -0.27 -17.26
N VAL A 10 -3.70 -0.80 -18.46
CA VAL A 10 -5.07 -1.03 -18.96
C VAL A 10 -5.82 -2.02 -18.08
N LEU A 11 -5.18 -3.11 -17.65
CA LEU A 11 -5.81 -4.09 -16.74
C LEU A 11 -6.23 -3.46 -15.41
N ARG A 12 -5.43 -2.54 -14.87
CA ARG A 12 -5.77 -1.85 -13.62
C ARG A 12 -6.99 -0.93 -13.77
N ASP A 13 -7.18 -0.29 -14.93
CA ASP A 13 -8.41 0.46 -15.23
C ASP A 13 -9.65 -0.46 -15.21
N TYR A 14 -9.54 -1.66 -15.78
CA TYR A 14 -10.64 -2.63 -15.74
C TYR A 14 -10.93 -3.14 -14.32
N LEU A 15 -9.90 -3.32 -13.50
CA LEU A 15 -10.06 -3.69 -12.10
C LEU A 15 -10.74 -2.59 -11.28
N GLU A 16 -10.46 -1.32 -11.55
CA GLU A 16 -11.17 -0.19 -10.96
C GLU A 16 -12.65 -0.19 -11.34
N ARG A 17 -12.97 -0.36 -12.61
CA ARG A 17 -14.37 -0.43 -13.06
C ARG A 17 -15.12 -1.60 -12.41
N THR A 18 -14.45 -2.73 -12.25
CA THR A 18 -15.05 -3.95 -11.68
C THR A 18 -15.46 -3.73 -10.22
N ILE A 19 -14.60 -3.12 -9.40
CA ILE A 19 -14.91 -2.90 -7.99
C ILE A 19 -15.94 -1.78 -7.77
N ASN A 20 -16.01 -0.81 -8.68
CA ASN A 20 -17.06 0.21 -8.68
C ASN A 20 -18.41 -0.32 -9.23
N GLN A 21 -18.49 -1.55 -9.74
CA GLN A 21 -19.73 -2.20 -10.19
C GLN A 21 -20.54 -1.35 -11.20
N GLY A 22 -19.85 -0.72 -12.16
CA GLY A 22 -20.48 0.14 -13.16
C GLY A 22 -20.86 1.54 -12.66
N GLN A 23 -20.65 1.84 -11.38
CA GLN A 23 -20.73 3.20 -10.86
C GLN A 23 -19.51 4.02 -11.32
N PRO A 24 -19.60 5.37 -11.25
CA PRO A 24 -18.47 6.24 -11.57
C PRO A 24 -17.21 5.90 -10.78
N ILE A 25 -16.05 6.22 -11.36
CA ILE A 25 -14.74 6.08 -10.70
C ILE A 25 -14.77 6.79 -9.34
N GLY A 26 -14.30 6.08 -8.31
CA GLY A 26 -14.28 6.55 -6.92
C GLY A 26 -15.56 6.28 -6.13
N ALA A 27 -16.58 5.62 -6.70
CA ALA A 27 -17.78 5.24 -5.94
C ALA A 27 -17.49 4.26 -4.78
N PHE A 28 -16.41 3.48 -4.88
CA PHE A 28 -16.05 2.49 -3.87
C PHE A 28 -15.46 3.10 -2.57
N MET A 29 -14.45 3.97 -2.68
CA MET A 29 -13.73 4.58 -1.54
C MET A 29 -13.49 6.10 -1.66
N GLY A 30 -14.05 6.76 -2.67
CA GLY A 30 -13.82 8.18 -2.97
C GLY A 30 -12.85 8.40 -4.14
N LYS A 31 -12.89 9.60 -4.74
CA LYS A 31 -12.08 9.97 -5.91
C LYS A 31 -10.58 10.13 -5.59
N GLU A 32 -10.26 10.51 -4.36
CA GLU A 32 -8.88 10.65 -3.88
C GLU A 32 -8.25 9.31 -3.48
N ARG A 33 -9.05 8.24 -3.38
CA ARG A 33 -8.63 6.94 -2.86
C ARG A 33 -9.04 5.82 -3.80
N ARG A 34 -8.52 5.88 -5.03
CA ARG A 34 -8.87 4.97 -6.12
C ARG A 34 -8.34 3.57 -5.86
N VAL A 35 -9.25 2.61 -5.88
CA VAL A 35 -8.96 1.18 -5.64
C VAL A 35 -9.42 0.40 -6.86
N GLY A 36 -8.60 -0.55 -7.30
CA GLY A 36 -8.97 -1.56 -8.28
C GLY A 36 -9.05 -2.92 -7.61
N GLY A 37 -9.97 -3.79 -8.04
CA GLY A 37 -10.01 -5.13 -7.48
C GLY A 37 -10.89 -6.11 -8.23
N LYS A 38 -10.73 -7.39 -7.89
CA LYS A 38 -11.49 -8.48 -8.46
C LYS A 38 -11.97 -9.43 -7.37
N THR A 39 -13.26 -9.74 -7.42
CA THR A 39 -13.89 -10.76 -6.59
C THR A 39 -13.80 -12.12 -7.27
N GLY A 40 -13.63 -13.16 -6.47
CA GLY A 40 -13.57 -14.56 -6.87
C GLY A 40 -14.47 -15.42 -5.99
N THR A 41 -15.07 -16.45 -6.58
CA THR A 41 -15.85 -17.47 -5.89
C THR A 41 -15.41 -18.81 -6.44
N ALA A 42 -14.88 -19.68 -5.59
CA ALA A 42 -14.41 -21.00 -5.99
C ALA A 42 -15.13 -22.08 -5.17
N GLN A 43 -15.58 -23.13 -5.83
CA GLN A 43 -16.07 -24.34 -5.16
C GLN A 43 -14.88 -25.16 -4.66
N LYS A 44 -14.95 -25.65 -3.42
CA LYS A 44 -13.93 -26.57 -2.89
C LYS A 44 -14.12 -27.96 -3.47
N VAL A 45 -13.06 -28.76 -3.46
CA VAL A 45 -13.13 -30.17 -3.84
C VAL A 45 -13.82 -30.97 -2.74
N ASP A 46 -14.74 -31.86 -3.11
CA ASP A 46 -15.27 -32.89 -2.23
C ASP A 46 -14.24 -34.03 -2.09
N PRO A 47 -13.69 -34.27 -0.88
CA PRO A 47 -12.64 -35.25 -0.69
C PRO A 47 -13.15 -36.71 -0.73
N VAL A 48 -14.46 -36.93 -0.61
CA VAL A 48 -15.07 -38.28 -0.61
C VAL A 48 -15.56 -38.65 -2.00
N LEU A 49 -16.30 -37.74 -2.64
CA LEU A 49 -16.94 -38.03 -3.93
C LEU A 49 -16.03 -37.79 -5.13
N GLY A 50 -14.99 -36.97 -4.99
CA GLY A 50 -14.17 -36.51 -6.12
C GLY A 50 -14.97 -35.60 -7.05
N GLY A 51 -14.77 -34.28 -6.94
CA GLY A 51 -15.54 -33.29 -7.69
C GLY A 51 -15.72 -32.00 -6.91
N TYR A 52 -16.62 -31.12 -7.34
CA TYR A 52 -16.95 -29.91 -6.57
C TYR A 52 -17.92 -30.24 -5.43
N SER A 53 -17.62 -29.74 -4.23
CA SER A 53 -18.53 -29.78 -3.10
C SER A 53 -19.77 -28.94 -3.38
N SER A 54 -20.93 -29.44 -2.94
CA SER A 54 -22.21 -28.75 -3.09
C SER A 54 -22.37 -27.57 -2.14
N ASP A 55 -21.65 -27.56 -1.02
CA ASP A 55 -21.85 -26.63 0.10
C ASP A 55 -20.58 -25.88 0.55
N LYS A 56 -19.39 -26.27 0.06
CA LYS A 56 -18.12 -25.64 0.44
C LYS A 56 -17.56 -24.72 -0.64
N TYR A 57 -17.30 -23.48 -0.24
CA TYR A 57 -16.89 -22.40 -1.14
C TYR A 57 -15.74 -21.59 -0.54
N ILE A 58 -14.97 -20.96 -1.41
CA ILE A 58 -13.98 -19.94 -1.08
C ILE A 58 -14.44 -18.64 -1.73
N ALA A 59 -14.82 -17.68 -0.89
CA ALA A 59 -15.07 -16.30 -1.29
C ALA A 59 -13.76 -15.52 -1.19
N SER A 60 -13.41 -14.74 -2.22
CA SER A 60 -12.15 -13.99 -2.21
C SER A 60 -12.25 -12.65 -2.93
N VAL A 61 -11.35 -11.74 -2.56
CA VAL A 61 -11.09 -10.51 -3.31
C VAL A 61 -9.60 -10.18 -3.30
N VAL A 62 -9.09 -9.73 -4.44
CA VAL A 62 -7.81 -9.05 -4.56
C VAL A 62 -8.09 -7.59 -4.84
N ALA A 63 -7.40 -6.68 -4.15
CA ALA A 63 -7.49 -5.24 -4.37
C ALA A 63 -6.09 -4.60 -4.42
N LEU A 64 -6.00 -3.52 -5.19
CA LEU A 64 -4.79 -2.73 -5.44
C LEU A 64 -5.06 -1.27 -5.08
N TYR A 65 -4.11 -0.66 -4.36
CA TYR A 65 -4.18 0.74 -3.97
C TYR A 65 -2.80 1.41 -3.98
N PRO A 66 -2.69 2.68 -4.46
CA PRO A 66 -3.60 3.33 -5.40
C PRO A 66 -3.66 2.55 -6.73
N VAL A 67 -4.78 2.55 -7.44
CA VAL A 67 -4.93 1.69 -8.64
C VAL A 67 -3.99 2.09 -9.78
N GLU A 68 -3.67 3.37 -9.92
CA GLU A 68 -2.81 3.95 -10.95
C GLU A 68 -1.31 3.75 -10.70
N ASN A 69 -0.90 3.52 -9.44
CA ASN A 69 0.46 3.13 -9.08
C ASN A 69 0.46 2.29 -7.78
N PRO A 70 0.09 0.99 -7.85
CA PRO A 70 -0.13 0.17 -6.67
C PRO A 70 1.09 0.12 -5.76
N GLN A 71 0.90 0.58 -4.52
CA GLN A 71 1.87 0.44 -3.43
C GLN A 71 1.45 -0.68 -2.46
N VAL A 72 0.16 -0.99 -2.44
CA VAL A 72 -0.46 -2.00 -1.57
C VAL A 72 -1.28 -2.97 -2.41
N THR A 73 -1.10 -4.26 -2.14
CA THR A 73 -1.97 -5.33 -2.64
C THR A 73 -2.63 -6.02 -1.45
N ILE A 74 -3.94 -6.12 -1.48
CA ILE A 74 -4.76 -6.74 -0.44
C ILE A 74 -5.37 -8.00 -1.01
N PHE A 75 -5.24 -9.12 -0.29
CA PHE A 75 -5.95 -10.35 -0.60
C PHE A 75 -6.75 -10.79 0.61
N ILE A 76 -8.06 -10.96 0.43
CA ILE A 76 -8.95 -11.49 1.46
C ILE A 76 -9.52 -12.80 0.95
N LYS A 77 -9.49 -13.83 1.80
CA LYS A 77 -10.06 -15.15 1.57
C LYS A 77 -10.95 -15.51 2.75
N VAL A 78 -12.19 -15.89 2.46
CA VAL A 78 -13.15 -16.40 3.43
C VAL A 78 -13.50 -17.82 3.02
N GLU A 79 -13.28 -18.75 3.93
CA GLU A 79 -13.57 -20.17 3.72
C GLU A 79 -14.93 -20.55 4.30
N ASP A 80 -15.68 -21.32 3.51
CA ASP A 80 -16.98 -21.88 3.86
C ASP A 80 -17.91 -20.82 4.51
N PRO A 81 -18.12 -19.66 3.85
CA PRO A 81 -19.00 -18.62 4.36
C PRO A 81 -20.42 -19.17 4.59
N ARG A 82 -21.00 -18.82 5.72
CA ARG A 82 -22.30 -19.32 6.18
C ARG A 82 -23.40 -18.27 5.98
N ALA A 83 -24.64 -18.61 6.33
CA ALA A 83 -25.81 -17.73 6.25
C ALA A 83 -26.30 -17.40 4.82
N GLY A 84 -26.20 -18.35 3.90
CA GLY A 84 -26.82 -18.25 2.57
C GLY A 84 -26.13 -17.29 1.59
N GLN A 85 -24.94 -16.78 1.93
CA GLN A 85 -24.13 -15.93 1.07
C GLN A 85 -22.74 -16.56 0.89
N TYR A 86 -22.42 -16.96 -0.33
CA TYR A 86 -21.11 -17.56 -0.67
C TYR A 86 -20.39 -16.85 -1.83
N TYR A 87 -21.07 -15.92 -2.51
CA TYR A 87 -20.46 -15.14 -3.56
C TYR A 87 -19.40 -14.20 -3.00
N GLY A 88 -18.24 -14.17 -3.66
CA GLY A 88 -17.07 -13.37 -3.28
C GLY A 88 -17.43 -11.90 -3.04
N GLY A 89 -18.20 -11.30 -3.95
CA GLY A 89 -18.63 -9.90 -3.82
C GLY A 89 -19.32 -9.60 -2.48
N PRO A 90 -20.53 -10.12 -2.23
CA PRO A 90 -21.25 -9.88 -0.98
C PRO A 90 -20.45 -10.23 0.28
N VAL A 91 -19.68 -11.33 0.25
CA VAL A 91 -18.94 -11.81 1.43
C VAL A 91 -17.71 -10.95 1.74
N THR A 92 -16.89 -10.60 0.74
CA THR A 92 -15.59 -9.97 0.99
C THR A 92 -15.57 -8.46 0.82
N THR A 93 -16.53 -7.90 0.09
CA THR A 93 -16.56 -6.44 -0.17
C THR A 93 -16.72 -5.61 1.10
N PRO A 94 -17.59 -5.97 2.07
CA PRO A 94 -17.70 -5.24 3.33
C PRO A 94 -16.40 -5.28 4.15
N LEU A 95 -15.75 -6.44 4.20
CA LEU A 95 -14.45 -6.63 4.87
C LEU A 95 -13.37 -5.76 4.24
N LEU A 96 -13.29 -5.76 2.91
CA LEU A 96 -12.35 -4.94 2.17
C LEU A 96 -12.56 -3.44 2.44
N LYS A 97 -13.82 -2.97 2.46
CA LYS A 97 -14.15 -1.57 2.79
C LYS A 97 -13.71 -1.19 4.21
N SER A 98 -13.96 -2.05 5.20
CA SER A 98 -13.53 -1.81 6.58
C SER A 98 -12.02 -1.70 6.68
N LEU A 99 -11.30 -2.67 6.12
CA LEU A 99 -9.84 -2.70 6.13
C LEU A 99 -9.24 -1.47 5.43
N LEU A 100 -9.77 -1.09 4.27
CA LEU A 100 -9.32 0.12 3.58
C LEU A 100 -9.61 1.38 4.39
N GLY A 101 -10.78 1.47 5.05
CA GLY A 101 -11.12 2.60 5.92
C GLY A 101 -10.13 2.77 7.08
N GLU A 102 -9.79 1.66 7.75
CA GLU A 102 -8.78 1.65 8.82
C GLU A 102 -7.39 1.98 8.29
N MET A 103 -6.98 1.37 7.17
CA MET A 103 -5.71 1.64 6.52
C MET A 103 -5.56 3.11 6.16
N PHE A 104 -6.61 3.71 5.60
CA PHE A 104 -6.58 5.13 5.23
C PHE A 104 -6.57 6.04 6.46
N THR A 105 -7.32 5.71 7.50
CA THR A 105 -7.26 6.42 8.79
C THR A 105 -5.84 6.40 9.36
N TYR A 106 -5.17 5.25 9.27
CA TYR A 106 -3.78 5.13 9.69
C TYR A 106 -2.85 5.97 8.82
N MET A 107 -3.00 5.94 7.49
CA MET A 107 -2.19 6.75 6.56
C MET A 107 -2.34 8.25 6.79
N ASP A 108 -3.52 8.72 7.20
CA ASP A 108 -3.76 10.13 7.54
C ASP A 108 -3.29 10.50 8.96
N SER A 109 -2.90 9.52 9.77
CA SER A 109 -2.55 9.77 11.17
C SER A 109 -1.18 10.44 11.33
N GLN A 110 -1.01 11.20 12.41
CA GLN A 110 0.28 11.80 12.77
C GLN A 110 1.37 10.73 12.96
N VAL A 111 1.00 9.57 13.49
CA VAL A 111 1.91 8.42 13.66
C VAL A 111 2.50 7.97 12.31
N TYR A 112 1.72 7.99 11.24
CA TYR A 112 2.21 7.67 9.90
C TYR A 112 3.13 8.78 9.37
N ALA A 113 2.76 10.06 9.57
CA ALA A 113 3.57 11.20 9.15
C ALA A 113 4.95 11.22 9.81
N GLU A 114 5.02 11.10 11.14
CA GLU A 114 6.28 11.06 11.90
C GLU A 114 7.16 9.87 11.48
N ARG A 115 6.55 8.72 11.21
CA ARG A 115 7.29 7.49 10.89
C ARG A 115 7.82 7.45 9.46
N TYR A 116 7.07 7.99 8.50
CA TYR A 116 7.32 7.79 7.07
C TYR A 116 7.50 9.07 6.25
N LEU A 117 6.95 10.22 6.68
CA LEU A 117 7.09 11.49 5.96
C LEU A 117 8.26 12.33 6.50
N GLU A 118 8.48 12.35 7.81
CA GLU A 118 9.58 13.14 8.41
C GLU A 118 10.97 12.52 8.18
N LYS A 119 11.04 11.22 7.87
CA LYS A 119 12.29 10.57 7.43
C LYS A 119 12.56 10.75 5.94
N SER A 120 12.23 11.91 5.37
CA SER A 120 12.75 12.29 4.07
C SER A 120 14.27 12.15 4.10
N LYS A 121 14.83 11.36 3.18
CA LYS A 121 16.26 11.09 3.08
C LYS A 121 17.02 12.41 2.99
N VAL A 122 17.58 12.89 4.10
CA VAL A 122 18.47 14.05 4.07
C VAL A 122 19.77 13.57 3.44
N VAL A 123 20.07 14.08 2.24
CA VAL A 123 21.38 13.88 1.62
C VAL A 123 22.35 14.74 2.41
N VAL A 124 23.18 14.10 3.24
CA VAL A 124 24.24 14.80 3.95
C VAL A 124 25.24 15.31 2.90
N PRO A 125 25.40 16.63 2.75
CA PRO A 125 26.36 17.18 1.80
C PRO A 125 27.79 16.85 2.25
N GLU A 126 28.72 16.70 1.29
CA GLU A 126 30.13 16.46 1.60
C GLU A 126 30.74 17.69 2.29
N ILE A 127 31.00 17.59 3.59
CA ILE A 127 31.63 18.63 4.41
C ILE A 127 33.08 18.31 4.79
N ARG A 128 33.62 17.16 4.37
CA ARG A 128 35.04 16.81 4.59
C ARG A 128 35.97 17.86 3.97
N GLY A 129 36.95 18.31 4.73
CA GLY A 129 37.91 19.35 4.32
C GLY A 129 37.43 20.80 4.49
N LYS A 130 36.14 21.04 4.81
CA LYS A 130 35.63 22.36 5.23
C LYS A 130 36.02 22.65 6.68
N SER A 131 36.00 23.94 7.05
CA SER A 131 36.15 24.35 8.44
C SER A 131 34.93 23.94 9.27
N ALA A 132 35.09 23.79 10.59
CA ALA A 132 34.00 23.41 11.47
C ALA A 132 32.82 24.41 11.40
N ASP A 133 33.10 25.70 11.26
CA ASP A 133 32.09 26.76 11.18
C ASP A 133 31.31 26.71 9.86
N GLU A 134 31.99 26.44 8.73
CA GLU A 134 31.32 26.28 7.43
C GLU A 134 30.48 25.01 7.36
N ALA A 135 31.02 23.90 7.89
CA ALA A 135 30.31 22.63 7.96
C ALA A 135 29.05 22.75 8.83
N LYS A 136 29.16 23.43 9.98
CA LYS A 136 28.03 23.67 10.89
C LYS A 136 26.92 24.43 10.21
N LYS A 137 27.25 25.53 9.50
CA LYS A 137 26.27 26.34 8.78
C LYS A 137 25.52 25.54 7.71
N ILE A 138 26.24 24.74 6.92
CA ILE A 138 25.66 23.90 5.87
C ILE A 138 24.72 22.83 6.44
N LEU A 139 25.07 22.25 7.59
CA LEU A 139 24.28 21.21 8.27
C LEU A 139 23.07 21.80 9.02
N GLU A 140 23.18 23.01 9.56
CA GLU A 140 22.07 23.76 10.16
C GLU A 140 21.04 24.20 9.12
N ASP A 141 21.49 24.60 7.92
CA ASP A 141 20.61 24.98 6.80
C ASP A 141 19.73 23.80 6.32
N ILE A 142 20.15 22.56 6.59
CA ILE A 142 19.37 21.33 6.31
C ILE A 142 18.74 20.71 7.57
N ASN A 143 18.73 21.46 8.68
CA ASN A 143 18.03 21.13 9.92
C ASN A 143 18.48 19.81 10.57
N LEU A 144 19.75 19.43 10.41
CA LEU A 144 20.33 18.24 11.04
C LEU A 144 20.86 18.55 12.45
N ASN A 145 20.67 17.61 13.38
CA ASN A 145 21.31 17.69 14.70
C ASN A 145 22.80 17.32 14.59
N ILE A 146 23.67 18.23 15.02
CA ILE A 146 25.12 18.10 14.87
C ILE A 146 25.75 17.82 16.24
N LYS A 147 26.56 16.77 16.33
CA LYS A 147 27.47 16.55 17.45
C LYS A 147 28.91 16.65 16.93
N ILE A 148 29.68 17.60 17.45
CA ILE A 148 31.09 17.79 17.06
C ILE A 148 31.96 17.09 18.11
N GLU A 149 32.80 16.16 17.67
CA GLU A 149 33.79 15.49 18.52
C GLU A 149 35.21 15.80 18.01
N GLY A 150 36.06 16.34 18.88
CA GLY A 150 37.44 16.72 18.57
C GLY A 150 37.66 18.23 18.37
N ASN A 151 38.94 18.63 18.31
CA ASN A 151 39.36 20.05 18.30
C ASN A 151 40.23 20.37 17.06
N SER A 152 39.89 19.79 15.90
CA SER A 152 40.61 20.01 14.64
C SER A 152 40.00 21.18 13.86
N SER A 153 40.85 21.93 13.15
CA SER A 153 40.43 23.08 12.34
C SER A 153 39.63 22.71 11.08
N LYS A 154 39.59 21.42 10.71
CA LYS A 154 38.89 20.87 9.54
C LYS A 154 38.16 19.57 9.89
N VAL A 155 37.07 19.30 9.16
CA VAL A 155 36.31 18.04 9.25
C VAL A 155 37.07 16.92 8.54
N ILE A 156 37.43 15.87 9.29
CA ILE A 156 38.19 14.71 8.79
C ILE A 156 37.29 13.52 8.42
N ASN A 157 36.20 13.30 9.16
CA ASN A 157 35.24 12.20 8.96
C ASN A 157 33.81 12.65 9.24
N MET A 158 32.84 11.91 8.69
CA MET A 158 31.40 12.11 8.86
C MET A 158 30.74 10.73 9.03
N GLU A 159 29.87 10.57 10.01
CA GLU A 159 29.01 9.38 10.24
C GLU A 159 27.57 9.80 10.53
#